data_AF-A0A397SG30-F1
#
_entry.id   AF-A0A397SG30-F1
#
_cell.length_a   1.000
_cell.length_b   1.000
_cell.length_c   1.000
_cell.angle_alpha   90.00
_cell.angle_beta   90.00
_cell.angle_gamma   90.00
#
_symmetry.space_group_name_H-M   'P 1'
#
loop_
_entity.id
_entity.type
_entity.pdbx_description
1 polymer ?
#
loop_
_entity_poly.entity_id
_entity_poly.type
_entity_poly.pdbx_seq_one_letter_code
_entity_poly.pdbx_strand_id
1 'polypeptide(L)'
;MSTITADQVCQSNLPSLPSASSAIAPSKPLIENIPTPYIVAKLHEMGSTYFQDKYTAYAELRVDGIDKSFWVHKEYLELQSIFFNKLFVQVGQGDIILIPIPSPSTFEPILEYLYTGNDEKLYDLLNLDNYYDFWQNIDYLGLGNDIRAIVFAFIQNEVEKQ
;
A
#
# COMPACT_ATOMS: atom_id res chain seq x y z
N MET A 1 24.14 -5.37 -2.40
CA MET A 1 23.38 -4.33 -3.10
C MET A 1 22.70 -5.04 -4.26
N SER A 2 21.41 -5.33 -4.14
CA SER A 2 20.68 -6.06 -5.16
C SER A 2 19.42 -5.28 -5.49
N THR A 3 19.33 -4.79 -6.72
CA THR A 3 18.16 -4.13 -7.30
C THR A 3 17.49 -5.17 -8.20
N ILE A 4 16.18 -5.40 -8.03
CA ILE A 4 15.43 -6.33 -8.88
C ILE A 4 14.26 -5.56 -9.51
N THR A 5 14.26 -5.50 -10.84
CA THR A 5 13.15 -5.04 -11.68
C THR A 5 12.34 -6.27 -12.10
N ALA A 6 11.02 -6.25 -11.89
CA ALA A 6 10.14 -7.37 -12.19
C ALA A 6 9.43 -7.18 -13.52
N ASP A 7 9.97 -7.80 -14.57
CA ASP A 7 9.23 -8.15 -15.78
C ASP A 7 9.39 -9.66 -16.00
N GLN A 8 8.33 -10.29 -16.51
CA GLN A 8 8.18 -11.71 -16.92
C GLN A 8 7.46 -12.63 -15.91
N VAL A 9 6.14 -12.75 -16.09
CA VAL A 9 5.36 -13.92 -15.68
C VAL A 9 4.52 -14.39 -16.86
N CYS A 10 4.93 -15.50 -17.49
CA CYS A 10 4.07 -16.51 -18.10
C CYS A 10 4.94 -17.63 -18.68
N GLN A 11 5.01 -18.79 -18.00
CA GLN A 11 4.75 -20.12 -18.58
C GLN A 11 5.03 -21.25 -17.58
N SER A 12 4.23 -22.31 -17.73
CA SER A 12 4.00 -23.47 -16.86
C SER A 12 5.07 -24.57 -16.93
N ASN A 13 5.19 -25.39 -15.88
CA ASN A 13 5.14 -26.88 -15.87
C ASN A 13 5.64 -27.47 -14.52
N LEU A 14 4.94 -28.49 -13.99
CA LEU A 14 5.31 -29.37 -12.85
C LEU A 14 5.51 -30.82 -13.37
N PRO A 15 6.02 -31.84 -12.63
CA PRO A 15 6.67 -31.87 -11.29
C PRO A 15 7.90 -32.82 -11.13
N SER A 16 8.64 -32.72 -9.99
CA SER A 16 9.14 -33.89 -9.21
C SER A 16 9.81 -33.49 -7.87
N LEU A 17 9.60 -34.27 -6.80
CA LEU A 17 10.27 -34.27 -5.47
C LEU A 17 11.11 -35.58 -5.31
N PRO A 18 12.09 -35.74 -4.36
CA PRO A 18 12.01 -35.26 -2.97
C PRO A 18 13.32 -34.86 -2.22
N SER A 19 13.09 -34.27 -1.02
CA SER A 19 13.91 -34.28 0.21
C SER A 19 15.15 -33.39 0.32
N ALA A 20 15.10 -32.31 1.11
CA ALA A 20 15.34 -32.32 2.57
C ALA A 20 15.59 -30.91 3.14
N SER A 21 15.06 -30.70 4.35
CA SER A 21 15.53 -29.77 5.39
C SER A 21 15.07 -28.30 5.37
N SER A 22 14.52 -27.90 6.53
CA SER A 22 14.11 -26.56 6.97
C SER A 22 12.87 -25.94 6.30
N ALA A 23 11.71 -26.60 6.44
CA ALA A 23 10.46 -25.86 6.42
C ALA A 23 10.35 -25.01 7.70
N ILE A 24 10.81 -23.76 7.63
CA ILE A 24 10.32 -22.72 8.53
C ILE A 24 8.85 -22.57 8.15
N ALA A 25 7.96 -23.06 9.01
CA ALA A 25 6.53 -22.87 8.83
C ALA A 25 6.26 -21.36 8.67
N PRO A 26 5.40 -20.94 7.72
CA PRO A 26 4.94 -19.56 7.70
C PRO A 26 4.36 -19.28 9.09
N SER A 27 4.87 -18.25 9.75
CA SER A 27 4.41 -17.84 11.08
C SER A 27 2.90 -17.66 11.01
N LYS A 28 2.17 -18.59 11.63
CA LYS A 28 0.72 -18.53 11.75
C LYS A 28 0.36 -17.19 12.41
N PRO A 29 -0.45 -16.32 11.79
CA PRO A 29 -0.72 -15.03 12.40
C PRO A 29 -1.51 -15.28 13.69
N LEU A 30 -1.06 -14.67 14.80
CA LEU A 30 -1.71 -14.66 16.12
C LEU A 30 -3.14 -14.06 16.12
N ILE A 31 -3.68 -13.75 14.93
CA ILE A 31 -4.84 -12.91 14.67
C ILE A 31 -5.92 -13.70 13.90
N GLU A 32 -6.00 -15.01 14.09
CA GLU A 32 -6.90 -15.90 13.32
C GLU A 32 -8.41 -15.59 13.54
N ASN A 33 -8.76 -14.74 14.52
CA ASN A 33 -10.14 -14.40 14.88
C ASN A 33 -10.48 -12.89 14.97
N ILE A 34 -9.55 -11.99 14.61
CA ILE A 34 -9.86 -10.56 14.62
C ILE A 34 -10.21 -10.11 13.20
N PRO A 35 -11.39 -9.52 12.96
CA PRO A 35 -11.73 -9.00 11.64
C PRO A 35 -10.75 -7.93 11.18
N THR A 36 -10.26 -8.02 9.94
CA THR A 36 -9.36 -7.02 9.35
C THR A 36 -9.84 -5.57 9.52
N PRO A 37 -11.14 -5.23 9.32
CA PRO A 37 -11.60 -3.87 9.51
C PRO A 37 -11.38 -3.33 10.94
N TYR A 38 -11.47 -4.19 11.95
CA TYR A 38 -11.19 -3.80 13.33
C TYR A 38 -9.71 -3.48 13.53
N ILE A 39 -8.81 -4.27 12.93
CA ILE A 39 -7.37 -4.04 12.99
C ILE A 39 -7.03 -2.71 12.31
N VAL A 40 -7.55 -2.49 11.10
CA VAL A 40 -7.34 -1.26 10.33
C VAL A 40 -7.82 -0.04 11.11
N ALA A 41 -9.02 -0.09 11.71
CA ALA A 41 -9.51 0.99 12.55
C ALA A 41 -8.58 1.31 13.74
N LYS A 42 -8.03 0.28 14.39
CA LYS A 42 -7.05 0.47 15.48
C LYS A 42 -5.71 1.01 15.00
N LEU A 43 -5.27 0.63 13.81
CA LEU A 43 -4.09 1.22 13.19
C LEU A 43 -4.33 2.71 12.88
N HIS A 44 -5.49 3.08 12.33
CA HIS A 44 -5.84 4.47 12.04
C HIS A 44 -5.84 5.37 13.29
N GLU A 45 -6.32 4.87 14.44
CA GLU A 45 -6.24 5.60 15.73
C GLU A 45 -4.80 6.00 16.13
N MET A 46 -3.81 5.21 15.73
CA MET A 46 -2.39 5.45 16.03
C MET A 46 -1.61 6.03 14.84
N GLY A 47 -2.24 6.12 13.67
CA GLY A 47 -1.60 6.38 12.39
C GLY A 47 -0.74 7.63 12.35
N SER A 48 -1.21 8.72 12.96
CA SER A 48 -0.48 9.98 13.04
C SER A 48 0.84 9.89 13.81
N THR A 49 0.95 8.94 14.75
CA THR A 49 2.18 8.71 15.52
C THR A 49 3.22 7.95 14.70
N TYR A 50 2.76 7.02 13.84
CA TYR A 50 3.64 6.14 13.07
C TYR A 50 3.92 6.63 11.64
N PHE A 51 3.10 7.54 11.11
CA PHE A 51 3.31 8.06 9.76
C PHE A 51 4.68 8.72 9.66
N GLN A 52 5.52 8.21 8.75
CA GLN A 52 6.89 8.65 8.52
C GLN A 52 7.85 8.46 9.72
N ASP A 53 7.49 7.65 10.73
CA ASP A 53 8.42 7.31 11.82
C ASP A 53 9.48 6.32 11.33
N LYS A 54 10.70 6.84 11.13
CA LYS A 54 11.86 6.06 10.72
C LYS A 54 12.28 5.00 11.74
N TYR A 55 12.06 5.23 13.04
CA TYR A 55 12.64 4.38 14.09
C TYR A 55 11.92 3.05 14.24
N THR A 56 10.64 3.01 13.89
CA THR A 56 9.79 1.81 13.98
C THR A 56 9.40 1.25 12.61
N ALA A 57 9.76 1.93 11.52
CA ALA A 57 9.46 1.50 10.16
C ALA A 57 10.01 0.12 9.82
N TYR A 58 9.21 -0.60 9.03
CA TYR A 58 9.59 -1.89 8.48
C TYR A 58 10.60 -1.74 7.33
N ALA A 59 10.41 -0.75 6.46
CA ALA A 59 11.24 -0.55 5.27
C ALA A 59 11.29 0.94 4.84
N GLU A 60 12.29 1.26 4.03
CA GLU A 60 12.34 2.51 3.27
C GLU A 60 11.66 2.30 1.92
N LEU A 61 10.58 3.01 1.63
CA LEU A 61 9.90 3.00 0.36
C LEU A 61 10.29 4.23 -0.47
N ARG A 62 10.65 4.02 -1.73
CA ARG A 62 10.94 5.05 -2.72
C ARG A 62 9.97 4.87 -3.88
N VAL A 63 9.53 5.99 -4.43
CA VAL A 63 8.61 6.01 -5.57
C VAL A 63 9.34 6.61 -6.76
N ASP A 64 9.32 5.92 -7.90
CA ASP A 64 9.88 6.46 -9.13
C ASP A 64 9.22 7.81 -9.47
N GLY A 65 10.04 8.84 -9.68
CA GLY A 65 9.55 10.20 -9.95
C GLY A 65 9.38 11.08 -8.70
N ILE A 66 9.69 10.58 -7.49
CA ILE A 66 9.74 11.38 -6.26
C ILE A 66 11.15 11.32 -5.65
N ASP A 67 11.79 12.47 -5.44
CA ASP A 67 13.07 12.56 -4.73
C ASP A 67 12.87 12.63 -3.20
N LYS A 68 12.11 11.66 -2.68
CA LYS A 68 11.78 11.55 -1.26
C LYS A 68 11.60 10.09 -0.87
N SER A 69 12.10 9.74 0.32
CA SER A 69 11.89 8.44 0.93
C SER A 69 10.68 8.47 1.89
N PHE A 70 9.97 7.36 1.96
CA PHE A 70 8.86 7.12 2.86
C PHE A 70 9.21 6.00 3.83
N TRP A 71 9.04 6.22 5.12
CA TRP A 71 9.30 5.21 6.15
C TRP A 71 8.00 4.47 6.42
N VAL A 72 7.90 3.22 5.95
CA VAL A 72 6.64 2.48 5.90
C VAL A 72 6.57 1.33 6.89
N HIS A 73 5.38 1.13 7.45
CA HIS A 73 5.02 0.05 8.34
C HIS A 73 4.15 -0.94 7.56
N LYS A 74 4.56 -2.21 7.60
CA LYS A 74 4.01 -3.25 6.74
C LYS A 74 2.50 -3.42 6.92
N GLU A 75 2.04 -3.41 8.17
CA GLU A 75 0.66 -3.69 8.56
C GLU A 75 -0.33 -2.64 8.03
N TYR A 76 0.07 -1.36 7.98
CA TYR A 76 -0.77 -0.30 7.42
C TYR A 76 -0.99 -0.49 5.92
N LEU A 77 0.02 -0.95 5.20
CA LEU A 77 -0.06 -1.05 3.74
C LEU A 77 -0.65 -2.40 3.31
N GLU A 78 -0.19 -3.53 3.88
CA GLU A 78 -0.58 -4.86 3.41
C GLU A 78 -2.04 -5.22 3.70
N LEU A 79 -2.63 -4.67 4.77
CA LEU A 79 -4.03 -4.93 5.12
C LEU A 79 -5.00 -4.16 4.22
N GLN A 80 -4.53 -3.11 3.55
CA GLN A 80 -5.36 -2.17 2.81
C GLN A 80 -5.05 -2.14 1.29
N SER A 81 -3.98 -2.82 0.85
CA SER A 81 -3.51 -2.82 -0.54
C SER A 81 -3.14 -4.22 -1.02
N ILE A 82 -3.77 -4.66 -2.12
CA ILE A 82 -3.42 -5.92 -2.78
C ILE A 82 -1.98 -5.88 -3.32
N PHE A 83 -1.55 -4.72 -3.84
CA PHE A 83 -0.19 -4.53 -4.33
C PHE A 83 0.85 -4.73 -3.21
N PHE A 84 0.70 -4.01 -2.09
CA PHE A 84 1.66 -4.10 -0.99
C PHE A 84 1.61 -5.45 -0.29
N ASN A 85 0.44 -6.07 -0.18
CA ASN A 85 0.32 -7.44 0.35
C ASN A 85 1.21 -8.43 -0.42
N LYS A 86 1.22 -8.35 -1.76
CA LYS A 86 2.08 -9.20 -2.59
C LYS A 86 3.55 -8.78 -2.51
N LEU A 87 3.82 -7.48 -2.49
CA LEU A 87 5.18 -6.93 -2.44
C LEU A 87 5.91 -7.36 -1.16
N PHE A 88 5.27 -7.26 0.00
CA PHE A 88 5.88 -7.58 1.30
C PHE A 88 6.08 -9.07 1.58
N VAL A 89 5.70 -9.95 0.65
CA VAL A 89 6.11 -11.37 0.65
C VAL A 89 7.53 -11.53 0.07
N GLN A 90 7.98 -10.58 -0.74
CA GLN A 90 9.23 -10.67 -1.50
C GLN A 90 10.38 -9.85 -0.91
N VAL A 91 10.09 -9.00 0.08
CA VAL A 91 11.07 -8.10 0.72
C VAL A 91 11.16 -8.39 2.23
N GLY A 92 12.31 -8.06 2.81
CA GLY A 92 12.61 -8.19 4.23
C GLY A 92 12.53 -6.86 4.98
N GLN A 93 12.62 -6.96 6.31
CA GLN A 93 12.73 -5.79 7.17
C GLN A 93 14.06 -5.06 6.94
N GLY A 94 14.00 -3.73 6.82
CA GLY A 94 15.14 -2.86 6.57
C GLY A 94 15.51 -2.69 5.10
N ASP A 95 14.78 -3.35 4.18
CA ASP A 95 15.01 -3.20 2.75
C ASP A 95 14.65 -1.80 2.25
N ILE A 96 15.32 -1.40 1.17
CA ILE A 96 14.95 -0.24 0.36
C ILE A 96 14.14 -0.74 -0.82
N ILE A 97 12.87 -0.35 -0.85
CA ILE A 97 11.89 -0.80 -1.84
C ILE A 97 11.69 0.34 -2.83
N LEU A 98 11.83 0.07 -4.12
CA LEU A 98 11.51 1.02 -5.19
C LEU A 98 10.25 0.55 -5.91
N ILE A 99 9.25 1.42 -6.02
CA ILE A 99 8.01 1.11 -6.73
C ILE A 99 7.72 2.14 -7.84
N PRO A 100 7.21 1.69 -9.00
CA PRO A 100 6.57 2.58 -9.94
C PRO A 100 5.15 2.89 -9.48
N ILE A 101 4.69 4.12 -9.74
CA ILE A 101 3.32 4.58 -9.49
C ILE A 101 2.87 5.41 -10.68
N PRO A 102 1.62 5.26 -11.18
CA PRO A 102 1.13 6.01 -12.34
C PRO A 102 1.28 7.54 -12.23
N SER A 103 0.90 8.10 -11.08
CA SER A 103 0.93 9.55 -10.84
C SER A 103 1.64 9.86 -9.51
N PRO A 104 2.98 9.96 -9.49
CA PRO A 104 3.75 10.04 -8.23
C PRO A 104 3.37 11.21 -7.32
N SER A 105 2.92 12.34 -7.88
CA SER A 105 2.52 13.54 -7.14
C SER A 105 1.40 13.31 -6.11
N THR A 106 0.53 12.32 -6.31
CA THR A 106 -0.61 12.02 -5.41
C THR A 106 -0.33 10.86 -4.45
N PHE A 107 0.85 10.25 -4.51
CA PHE A 107 1.18 9.09 -3.69
C PHE A 107 1.24 9.42 -2.18
N GLU A 108 1.89 10.52 -1.80
CA GLU A 108 2.05 10.86 -0.38
C GLU A 108 0.71 11.08 0.35
N PRO A 109 -0.26 11.84 -0.21
CA PRO A 109 -1.62 11.89 0.33
C PRO A 109 -2.30 10.53 0.49
N ILE A 110 -2.15 9.63 -0.49
CA ILE A 110 -2.70 8.27 -0.40
C ILE A 110 -2.01 7.49 0.72
N LEU A 111 -0.70 7.59 0.83
CA LEU A 111 0.05 6.95 1.91
C LEU A 111 -0.40 7.46 3.27
N GLU A 112 -0.56 8.78 3.44
CA GLU A 112 -1.07 9.35 4.68
C GLU A 112 -2.48 8.86 5.02
N TYR A 113 -3.36 8.72 4.01
CA TYR A 113 -4.68 8.13 4.20
C TYR A 113 -4.60 6.70 4.73
N LEU A 114 -3.72 5.86 4.18
CA LEU A 114 -3.54 4.48 4.67
C LEU A 114 -3.14 4.45 6.15
N TYR A 115 -2.43 5.47 6.62
CA TYR A 115 -2.10 5.58 8.05
C TYR A 115 -3.25 6.09 8.88
N THR A 116 -3.95 7.13 8.43
CA THR A 116 -4.83 7.92 9.30
C THR A 116 -6.31 7.60 9.13
N GLY A 117 -6.72 7.00 8.01
CA GLY A 117 -8.13 6.81 7.66
C GLY A 117 -8.90 8.13 7.57
N ASN A 118 -8.23 9.26 7.35
CA ASN A 118 -8.86 10.57 7.39
C ASN A 118 -9.53 10.89 6.05
N ASP A 119 -10.80 10.50 5.95
CA ASP A 119 -11.62 10.70 4.74
C ASP A 119 -11.75 12.19 4.37
N GLU A 120 -12.01 13.06 5.35
CA GLU A 120 -12.20 14.51 5.15
C GLU A 120 -10.93 15.14 4.56
N LYS A 121 -9.77 14.84 5.16
CA LYS A 121 -8.49 15.36 4.67
C LYS A 121 -8.16 14.88 3.26
N LEU A 122 -8.46 13.61 2.94
CA LEU A 122 -8.24 13.12 1.58
C LEU A 122 -9.17 13.83 0.59
N TYR A 123 -10.44 14.00 0.94
CA TYR A 123 -11.41 14.71 0.10
C TYR A 123 -10.96 16.15 -0.19
N ASP A 124 -10.48 16.88 0.81
CA ASP A 124 -10.00 18.26 0.66
C ASP A 124 -8.77 18.39 -0.26
N LEU A 125 -8.02 17.31 -0.48
CA LEU A 125 -6.86 17.28 -1.39
C LEU A 125 -7.26 17.01 -2.85
N LEU A 126 -8.48 16.53 -3.10
CA LEU A 126 -9.00 16.30 -4.44
C LEU A 126 -9.39 17.63 -5.10
N ASN A 127 -9.07 17.76 -6.37
CA ASN A 127 -9.49 18.86 -7.22
C ASN A 127 -9.64 18.37 -8.67
N LEU A 128 -10.12 19.26 -9.55
CA LEU A 128 -10.38 18.94 -10.95
C LEU A 128 -9.13 18.55 -11.74
N ASP A 129 -7.94 18.96 -11.28
CA ASP A 129 -6.68 18.68 -11.96
C ASP A 129 -6.07 17.33 -11.54
N ASN A 130 -6.37 16.85 -10.31
CA ASN A 130 -5.68 15.68 -9.74
C ASN A 130 -6.58 14.48 -9.41
N TYR A 131 -7.91 14.59 -9.46
CA TYR A 131 -8.79 13.49 -9.03
C TYR A 131 -8.55 12.20 -9.83
N TYR A 132 -8.21 12.33 -11.13
CA TYR A 132 -7.89 11.20 -11.99
C TYR A 132 -6.56 10.56 -11.61
N ASP A 133 -5.55 11.35 -11.23
CA ASP A 133 -4.26 10.84 -10.72
C ASP A 133 -4.44 10.04 -9.43
N PHE A 134 -5.28 10.52 -8.51
CA PHE A 134 -5.67 9.76 -7.32
C PHE A 134 -6.32 8.43 -7.70
N TRP A 135 -7.28 8.46 -8.63
CA TRP A 135 -7.97 7.26 -9.09
C TRP A 135 -7.01 6.22 -9.68
N GLN A 136 -6.08 6.64 -10.55
CA GLN A 136 -5.11 5.74 -11.17
C GLN A 136 -4.20 5.07 -10.13
N ASN A 137 -3.74 5.81 -9.12
CA ASN A 137 -2.92 5.27 -8.06
C ASN A 137 -3.70 4.32 -7.14
N ILE A 138 -4.92 4.69 -6.75
CA ILE A 138 -5.83 3.85 -5.95
C ILE A 138 -6.08 2.52 -6.64
N ASP A 139 -6.29 2.56 -7.96
CA ASP A 139 -6.53 1.36 -8.75
C ASP A 139 -5.27 0.50 -8.89
N TYR A 140 -4.14 1.12 -9.23
CA TYR A 140 -2.84 0.47 -9.34
C TYR A 140 -2.42 -0.24 -8.04
N LEU A 141 -2.58 0.44 -6.90
CA LEU A 141 -2.27 -0.10 -5.58
C LEU A 141 -3.30 -1.15 -5.11
N GLY A 142 -4.43 -1.30 -5.80
CA GLY A 142 -5.50 -2.21 -5.44
C GLY A 142 -6.05 -1.91 -4.05
N LEU A 143 -6.37 -0.63 -3.78
CA LEU A 143 -6.92 -0.19 -2.50
C LEU A 143 -8.42 -0.50 -2.38
N GLY A 144 -8.89 -0.60 -1.13
CA GLY A 144 -10.26 -0.96 -0.77
C GLY A 144 -11.34 0.04 -1.17
N ASN A 145 -12.59 -0.31 -0.89
CA ASN A 145 -13.76 0.46 -1.32
C ASN A 145 -13.88 1.82 -0.62
N ASP A 146 -13.38 1.96 0.60
CA ASP A 146 -13.54 3.17 1.41
C ASP A 146 -12.87 4.38 0.72
N ILE A 147 -11.59 4.25 0.36
CA ILE A 147 -10.89 5.31 -0.38
C ILE A 147 -11.47 5.57 -1.78
N ARG A 148 -11.94 4.51 -2.46
CA ARG A 148 -12.59 4.63 -3.77
C ARG A 148 -13.89 5.44 -3.65
N ALA A 149 -14.66 5.24 -2.59
CA ALA A 149 -15.92 5.95 -2.36
C ALA A 149 -15.70 7.45 -2.19
N ILE A 150 -14.59 7.88 -1.57
CA ILE A 150 -14.24 9.30 -1.42
C ILE A 150 -13.99 9.94 -2.79
N VAL A 151 -13.17 9.31 -3.64
CA VAL A 151 -12.88 9.82 -4.98
C VAL A 151 -14.13 9.80 -5.86
N PHE A 152 -14.96 8.75 -5.76
CA PHE A 152 -16.24 8.71 -6.47
C PHE A 152 -17.20 9.82 -6.03
N ALA A 153 -17.30 10.08 -4.72
CA ALA A 153 -18.12 11.16 -4.20
C ALA A 153 -17.67 12.52 -4.74
N PHE A 154 -16.36 12.74 -4.84
CA PHE A 154 -15.82 13.96 -5.44
C PHE A 154 -16.21 14.09 -6.91
N ILE A 155 -16.05 13.03 -7.72
CA ILE A 155 -16.41 13.02 -9.14
C ILE A 155 -17.90 13.37 -9.33
N GLN A 156 -18.79 12.72 -8.58
CA GLN A 156 -20.24 12.98 -8.66
C GLN A 156 -20.62 14.39 -8.22
N ASN A 157 -19.91 14.95 -7.24
CA ASN A 157 -20.28 16.23 -6.66
C ASN A 157 -19.73 17.43 -7.41
N GLU A 158 -18.51 17.34 -7.93
CA GLU A 158 -17.75 18.50 -8.43
C GLU A 158 -17.47 18.42 -9.93
N VAL A 159 -17.37 17.20 -10.51
CA VAL A 159 -17.05 17.01 -11.93
C VAL A 159 -18.33 16.88 -12.76
N GLU A 160 -19.26 16.00 -12.36
CA GLU A 160 -20.49 15.74 -13.14
C GLU A 160 -21.52 16.88 -13.07
N LYS A 161 -21.34 17.86 -12.17
CA LYS A 161 -22.22 19.03 -12.06
C LYS A 161 -21.77 20.23 -12.92
N GLN A 162 -20.65 20.11 -13.64
CA GLN A 162 -20.16 21.12 -14.59
C GLN A 162 -20.67 20.84 -16.00
#